data_AF-A0A6P1GB48-F1
#
_entry.id   AF-A0A6P1GB48-F1
#
_cell.length_a   1.000
_cell.length_b   1.000
_cell.length_c   1.000
_cell.angle_alpha   90.00
_cell.angle_beta   90.00
_cell.angle_gamma   90.00
#
_symmetry.space_group_name_H-M   'P 1'
#
loop_
_entity.id
_entity.type
_entity.pdbx_description
1 polymer ?
#
loop_
_entity_poly.entity_id
_entity_poly.type
_entity_poly.pdbx_seq_one_letter_code
_entity_poly.pdbx_strand_id
1 'polypeptide(L)'
;MADSELSLTRRGAVLGCVAATGASMMCGCGFADFRTARLRYRMTVDVKTPFGIRTGASVIETTLASGPRTGEGAGLSSGLQGEAVFVDLPNGHNLVALLSNAKFRSPADYHQNLFNDALRLGAVAIPPMPRILS
;
A
#
# COMPACT_ATOMS: atom_id res chain seq x y z
N MET A 1 -25.48 23.72 -82.25
CA MET A 1 -24.09 23.91 -81.79
C MET A 1 -24.19 24.10 -80.29
N ALA A 2 -23.68 23.13 -79.56
CA ALA A 2 -23.79 23.03 -78.11
C ALA A 2 -23.09 24.20 -77.43
N ASP A 3 -23.66 24.69 -76.32
CA ASP A 3 -22.90 24.93 -75.10
C ASP A 3 -23.87 24.96 -73.91
N SER A 4 -23.62 24.03 -73.01
CA SER A 4 -24.42 23.70 -71.84
C SER A 4 -23.49 23.71 -70.64
N GLU A 5 -23.48 24.80 -69.87
CA GLU A 5 -22.92 24.84 -68.51
C GLU A 5 -23.70 25.85 -67.66
N LEU A 6 -24.87 25.44 -67.17
CA LEU A 6 -25.48 26.06 -66.00
C LEU A 6 -25.12 25.20 -64.80
N SER A 7 -24.07 25.63 -64.09
CA SER A 7 -23.55 25.01 -62.88
C SER A 7 -24.62 25.00 -61.79
N LEU A 8 -25.15 23.80 -61.58
CA LEU A 8 -26.23 23.46 -60.69
C LEU A 8 -25.69 23.23 -59.27
N THR A 9 -26.38 23.85 -58.31
CA THR A 9 -26.68 23.27 -56.99
C THR A 9 -25.68 23.48 -55.85
N ARG A 10 -25.63 24.73 -55.40
CA ARG A 10 -25.36 25.16 -54.01
C ARG A 10 -26.45 24.66 -53.03
N ARG A 11 -26.64 23.34 -52.83
CA ARG A 11 -27.60 22.80 -51.82
C ARG A 11 -27.26 21.37 -51.32
N GLY A 12 -25.99 21.10 -50.98
CA GLY A 12 -25.57 19.74 -50.59
C GLY A 12 -24.78 19.61 -49.29
N ALA A 13 -24.69 20.64 -48.44
CA ALA A 13 -23.69 20.66 -47.36
C ALA A 13 -24.24 20.87 -45.94
N VAL A 14 -25.51 20.54 -45.66
CA VAL A 14 -26.07 20.68 -44.31
C VAL A 14 -27.06 19.56 -43.99
N LEU A 15 -26.63 18.29 -44.02
CA LEU A 15 -27.44 17.21 -43.44
C LEU A 15 -26.60 15.96 -43.11
N GLY A 16 -25.72 16.04 -42.12
CA GLY A 16 -24.86 14.89 -41.79
C GLY A 16 -24.18 14.87 -40.43
N CYS A 17 -24.62 15.66 -39.43
CA CYS A 17 -23.96 15.68 -38.11
C CYS A 17 -24.96 15.67 -36.92
N VAL A 18 -26.02 14.86 -36.96
CA VAL A 18 -26.90 14.65 -35.79
C VAL A 18 -27.07 13.15 -35.48
N ALA A 19 -25.94 12.46 -35.30
CA ALA A 19 -25.89 11.09 -34.79
C ALA A 19 -24.82 10.93 -33.69
N ALA A 20 -24.71 11.93 -32.81
CA ALA A 20 -23.74 11.91 -31.72
C ALA A 20 -24.38 12.45 -30.43
N THR A 21 -25.36 11.74 -29.89
CA THR A 21 -25.89 12.03 -28.54
C THR A 21 -26.55 10.76 -28.00
N GLY A 22 -25.81 9.90 -27.31
CA GLY A 22 -26.46 8.71 -26.74
C GLY A 22 -25.61 7.63 -26.07
N ALA A 23 -24.31 7.82 -25.81
CA ALA A 23 -23.55 6.83 -25.03
C ALA A 23 -22.35 7.45 -24.32
N SER A 24 -22.60 8.38 -23.40
CA SER A 24 -21.58 8.91 -22.49
C SER A 24 -22.08 8.85 -21.05
N MET A 25 -22.45 7.67 -20.56
CA MET A 25 -22.73 7.48 -19.14
C MET A 25 -22.10 6.17 -18.69
N MET A 26 -21.26 6.27 -17.66
CA MET A 26 -20.50 5.19 -16.99
C MET A 26 -19.06 4.96 -17.50
N CYS A 27 -18.27 6.02 -17.71
CA CYS A 27 -16.87 5.96 -17.27
C CYS A 27 -16.86 6.09 -15.74
N GLY A 28 -17.02 4.96 -15.04
CA GLY A 28 -16.85 4.88 -13.60
C GLY A 28 -15.37 5.03 -13.22
N CYS A 29 -14.84 6.26 -13.24
CA CYS A 29 -13.48 6.57 -12.79
C CYS A 29 -13.34 6.55 -11.25
N GLY A 30 -13.92 5.55 -10.58
CA GLY A 30 -13.87 5.40 -9.12
C GLY A 30 -12.99 4.24 -8.63
N PHE A 31 -12.56 3.35 -9.53
CA PHE A 31 -11.77 2.15 -9.19
C PHE A 31 -10.26 2.31 -9.39
N ALA A 32 -9.81 3.43 -9.97
CA ALA A 32 -8.41 3.66 -10.32
C ALA A 32 -7.52 4.12 -9.14
N ASP A 33 -8.12 4.47 -8.00
CA ASP A 33 -7.41 5.01 -6.83
C ASP A 33 -7.09 3.97 -5.75
N PHE A 34 -7.29 2.67 -6.03
CA PHE A 34 -6.81 1.62 -5.14
C PHE A 34 -5.30 1.46 -5.27
N ARG A 35 -4.58 1.99 -4.30
CA ARG A 35 -3.14 1.85 -4.18
C ARG A 35 -2.86 0.97 -2.98
N THR A 36 -2.18 -0.14 -3.24
CA THR A 36 -1.62 -0.98 -2.18
C THR A 36 -0.11 -0.72 -2.14
N ALA A 37 0.38 -0.27 -1.00
CA ALA A 37 1.80 -0.14 -0.72
C ALA A 37 2.22 -1.22 0.29
N ARG A 38 3.44 -1.75 0.14
CA ARG A 38 3.97 -2.80 1.02
C ARG A 38 5.40 -2.46 1.43
N LEU A 39 5.73 -2.69 2.70
CA LEU A 39 7.09 -2.67 3.21
C LEU A 39 7.42 -4.03 3.80
N ARG A 40 8.47 -4.63 3.28
CA ARG A 40 9.03 -5.88 3.76
C ARG A 40 10.43 -5.63 4.30
N TYR A 41 10.67 -6.02 5.53
CA TYR A 41 11.95 -5.84 6.18
C TYR A 41 12.31 -7.05 7.04
N ARG A 42 13.61 -7.25 7.21
CA ARG A 42 14.15 -8.30 8.08
C ARG A 42 14.44 -7.70 9.45
N MET A 43 13.91 -8.32 10.49
CA MET A 43 14.27 -8.04 11.87
C MET A 43 15.27 -9.08 12.33
N THR A 44 16.42 -8.62 12.84
CA THR A 44 17.45 -9.45 13.45
C THR A 44 17.55 -9.07 14.91
N VAL A 45 17.56 -10.06 15.81
CA VAL A 45 17.68 -9.88 17.26
C VAL A 45 18.96 -10.55 17.71
N ASP A 46 19.88 -9.75 18.24
CA ASP A 46 21.13 -10.22 18.83
C ASP A 46 21.03 -10.16 20.36
N VAL A 47 21.21 -11.31 20.99
CA VAL A 47 21.16 -11.48 22.45
C VAL A 47 22.55 -11.78 22.97
N LYS A 48 23.09 -10.87 23.78
CA LYS A 48 24.36 -11.09 24.47
C LYS A 48 24.13 -12.01 25.67
N THR A 49 24.71 -13.20 25.62
CA THR A 49 24.72 -14.16 26.74
C THR A 49 26.14 -14.32 27.29
N PRO A 50 26.32 -14.85 28.52
CA PRO A 50 27.64 -15.21 29.04
C PRO A 50 28.41 -16.19 28.14
N PHE A 51 27.70 -16.95 27.30
CA PHE A 51 28.26 -17.96 26.39
C PHE A 51 28.48 -17.43 24.97
N GLY A 52 28.32 -16.12 24.75
CA GLY A 52 28.44 -15.47 23.44
C GLY A 52 27.12 -14.88 22.93
N ILE A 53 27.14 -14.37 21.70
CA ILE A 53 25.97 -13.76 21.06
C ILE A 53 25.13 -14.87 20.41
N ARG A 54 23.81 -14.81 20.64
CA ARG A 54 22.81 -15.64 19.95
C ARG A 54 21.95 -14.72 19.09
N THR A 55 21.69 -15.15 17.86
CA THR A 55 20.99 -14.34 16.87
C THR A 55 19.78 -15.09 16.35
N GLY A 56 18.64 -14.41 16.30
CA GLY A 56 17.46 -14.87 15.56
C GLY A 56 17.06 -13.82 14.52
N ALA A 57 16.34 -14.25 13.49
CA ALA A 57 15.78 -13.33 12.51
C ALA A 57 14.42 -13.78 12.00
N SER A 58 13.58 -12.81 11.68
CA SER A 58 12.29 -13.00 11.01
C SER A 58 12.07 -11.90 9.99
N VAL A 59 11.16 -12.14 9.06
CA VAL A 59 10.78 -11.15 8.04
C VAL A 59 9.34 -10.71 8.32
N ILE A 60 9.15 -9.40 8.35
CA ILE A 60 7.87 -8.77 8.63
C ILE A 60 7.46 -7.97 7.40
N GLU A 61 6.19 -8.07 7.03
CA GLU A 61 5.56 -7.31 5.97
C GLU A 61 4.40 -6.48 6.54
N THR A 62 4.42 -5.19 6.25
CA THR A 62 3.31 -4.26 6.52
C THR A 62 2.72 -3.80 5.21
N THR A 63 1.40 -3.79 5.12
CA THR A 63 0.66 -3.36 3.94
C THR A 63 -0.30 -2.22 4.29
N LEU A 64 -0.46 -1.29 3.37
CA LEU A 64 -1.49 -0.26 3.41
C LEU A 64 -2.21 -0.26 2.08
N ALA A 65 -3.52 -0.39 2.10
CA ALA A 65 -4.37 -0.33 0.92
C ALA A 65 -5.35 0.83 1.04
N SER A 66 -5.39 1.68 0.00
CA SER A 66 -6.50 2.60 -0.20
C SER A 66 -7.63 1.88 -0.92
N GLY A 67 -8.84 2.06 -0.39
CA GLY A 67 -10.11 1.56 -0.88
C GLY A 67 -11.08 2.72 -1.11
N PRO A 68 -12.29 2.43 -1.62
CA PRO A 68 -13.29 3.46 -1.85
C PRO A 68 -13.77 3.98 -0.48
N ARG A 69 -13.94 5.29 -0.35
CA ARG A 69 -14.59 5.88 0.83
C ARG A 69 -16.08 5.56 0.76
N THR A 70 -16.58 4.70 1.63
CA THR A 70 -18.01 4.46 1.81
C THR A 70 -18.46 5.19 3.08
N GLY A 71 -19.30 6.22 2.94
CA GLY A 71 -19.77 7.06 4.06
C GLY A 71 -18.70 8.00 4.62
N GLU A 72 -18.76 8.31 5.93
CA GLU A 72 -17.82 9.22 6.63
C GLU A 72 -16.44 8.59 6.91
N GLY A 73 -16.24 7.31 6.60
CA GLY A 73 -15.00 6.58 6.87
C GLY A 73 -13.89 6.81 5.82
N ALA A 74 -12.64 6.84 6.27
CA ALA A 74 -11.50 6.72 5.36
C ALA A 74 -11.41 5.27 4.84
N GLY A 75 -11.41 5.08 3.52
CA GLY A 75 -11.14 3.80 2.86
C GLY A 75 -9.67 3.44 2.96
N LEU A 76 -9.14 3.26 4.18
CA LEU A 76 -7.76 2.89 4.42
C LEU A 76 -7.76 1.60 5.23
N SER A 77 -7.12 0.56 4.72
CA SER A 77 -6.92 -0.70 5.44
C SER A 77 -5.44 -1.00 5.57
N SER A 78 -5.09 -1.64 6.67
CA SER A 78 -3.71 -1.96 7.02
C SER A 78 -3.58 -3.44 7.35
N GLY A 79 -2.52 -4.09 6.86
CA GLY A 79 -2.20 -5.47 7.15
C GLY A 79 -0.82 -5.62 7.76
N LEU A 80 -0.66 -6.66 8.58
CA LEU A 80 0.62 -7.08 9.15
C LEU A 80 0.77 -8.60 8.93
N GLN A 81 1.88 -9.02 8.36
CA GLN A 81 2.26 -10.41 8.19
C GLN A 81 3.69 -10.63 8.69
N GLY A 82 3.96 -11.80 9.26
CA GLY A 82 5.28 -12.16 9.78
C GLY A 82 5.18 -12.97 11.06
N GLU A 83 6.30 -13.56 11.44
CA GLU A 83 6.40 -14.40 12.64
C GLU A 83 7.29 -13.75 13.70
N ALA A 84 7.01 -14.06 14.96
CA ALA A 84 7.83 -13.59 16.07
C ALA A 84 9.27 -14.09 15.90
N VAL A 85 10.24 -13.25 16.22
CA VAL A 85 11.64 -13.67 16.13
C VAL A 85 11.91 -14.61 17.30
N PHE A 86 12.26 -15.85 16.99
CA PHE A 86 12.66 -16.85 17.97
C PHE A 86 14.19 -16.91 18.08
N VAL A 87 14.70 -16.95 19.30
CA VAL A 87 16.13 -17.06 19.59
C VAL A 87 16.35 -18.18 20.60
N ASP A 88 17.06 -19.23 20.18
CA ASP A 88 17.53 -20.28 21.07
C ASP A 88 18.64 -19.74 21.99
N LEU A 89 18.44 -19.86 23.29
CA LEU A 89 19.43 -19.52 24.29
C LEU A 89 20.06 -20.79 24.89
N PRO A 90 21.27 -20.67 25.47
CA PRO A 90 21.89 -21.79 26.18
C PRO A 90 21.01 -22.33 27.32
N ASN A 91 21.23 -23.58 27.70
CA ASN A 91 20.52 -24.29 28.79
C ASN A 91 19.03 -24.54 28.53
N GLY A 92 18.61 -24.59 27.25
CA GLY A 92 17.23 -24.90 26.88
C GLY A 92 16.25 -23.73 27.10
N HIS A 93 16.76 -22.52 27.30
CA HIS A 93 15.95 -21.32 27.36
C HIS A 93 15.71 -20.77 25.95
N ASN A 94 14.59 -20.09 25.76
CA ASN A 94 14.22 -19.47 24.49
C ASN A 94 13.78 -18.03 24.73
N LEU A 95 14.11 -17.14 23.78
CA LEU A 95 13.61 -15.77 23.75
C LEU A 95 12.74 -15.60 22.51
N VAL A 96 11.55 -15.01 22.71
CA VAL A 96 10.62 -14.72 21.64
C VAL A 96 10.37 -13.22 21.60
N ALA A 97 10.81 -12.56 20.53
CA ALA A 97 10.49 -11.17 20.25
C ALA A 97 9.18 -11.11 19.45
N LEU A 98 8.12 -10.75 20.16
CA LEU A 98 6.77 -10.63 19.62
C LEU A 98 6.64 -9.45 18.64
N LEU A 99 5.74 -9.58 17.65
CA LEU A 99 5.34 -8.46 16.78
C LEU A 99 4.47 -7.44 17.51
N SER A 100 3.96 -7.80 18.69
CA SER A 100 3.05 -6.97 19.47
C SER A 100 3.57 -6.72 20.87
N ASN A 101 3.15 -5.60 21.45
CA ASN A 101 3.40 -5.28 22.85
C ASN A 101 2.04 -5.04 23.52
N ALA A 102 1.87 -5.54 24.74
CA ALA A 102 0.67 -5.34 25.57
C ALA A 102 0.34 -3.86 25.82
N LYS A 103 1.31 -2.95 25.67
CA LYS A 103 1.10 -1.49 25.80
C LYS A 103 0.50 -0.84 24.54
N PHE A 104 0.57 -1.48 23.38
CA PHE A 104 -0.01 -0.96 22.13
C PHE A 104 -1.35 -1.62 21.87
N ARG A 105 -2.33 -0.82 21.43
CA ARG A 105 -3.72 -1.26 21.24
C ARG A 105 -3.82 -2.30 20.12
N SER A 106 -2.82 -2.34 19.23
CA SER A 106 -2.65 -3.36 18.20
C SER A 106 -1.15 -3.66 17.95
N PRO A 107 -0.77 -4.93 17.67
CA PRO A 107 0.53 -5.29 17.10
C PRO A 107 0.95 -4.41 15.93
N ALA A 108 -0.03 -3.93 15.17
CA ALA A 108 0.20 -3.20 13.95
C ALA A 108 0.73 -1.78 14.17
N ASP A 109 0.60 -1.19 15.37
CA ASP A 109 0.86 0.25 15.55
C ASP A 109 2.34 0.61 15.32
N TYR A 110 3.27 -0.16 15.88
CA TYR A 110 4.71 0.08 15.66
C TYR A 110 5.09 -0.14 14.18
N HIS A 111 4.64 -1.25 13.62
CA HIS A 111 4.97 -1.66 12.25
C HIS A 111 4.35 -0.71 11.21
N GLN A 112 3.17 -0.17 11.48
CA GLN A 112 2.54 0.88 10.67
C GLN A 112 3.24 2.22 10.80
N ASN A 113 3.66 2.62 12.00
CA ASN A 113 4.44 3.85 12.18
C ASN A 113 5.76 3.77 11.41
N LEU A 114 6.46 2.65 11.52
CA LEU A 114 7.66 2.37 10.74
C LEU A 114 7.38 2.47 9.23
N PHE A 115 6.27 1.92 8.78
CA PHE A 115 5.88 1.99 7.37
C PHE A 115 5.57 3.41 6.92
N ASN A 116 4.80 4.17 7.70
CA ASN A 116 4.49 5.57 7.43
C ASN A 116 5.77 6.42 7.38
N ASP A 117 6.73 6.17 8.26
CA ASP A 117 8.02 6.86 8.26
C ASP A 117 8.88 6.45 7.06
N ALA A 118 8.87 5.17 6.67
CA ALA A 118 9.54 4.72 5.44
C ALA A 118 8.94 5.40 4.19
N LEU A 119 7.62 5.60 4.15
CA LEU A 119 6.96 6.35 3.08
C LEU A 119 7.33 7.83 3.10
N ARG A 120 7.41 8.46 4.28
CA ARG A 120 7.76 9.89 4.44
C ARG A 120 9.23 10.18 4.15
N LEU A 121 10.13 9.28 4.58
CA LEU A 121 11.59 9.48 4.57
C LEU A 121 12.29 8.75 3.41
N GLY A 122 11.54 8.06 2.54
CA GLY A 122 12.08 7.42 1.33
C GLY A 122 12.90 6.15 1.62
N ALA A 123 12.31 5.19 2.33
CA ALA A 123 12.92 3.92 2.76
C ALA A 123 14.12 4.04 3.73
N VAL A 124 14.54 5.26 4.09
CA VAL A 124 15.46 5.55 5.19
C VAL A 124 14.65 5.63 6.50
N ALA A 125 13.87 4.60 6.80
CA ALA A 125 13.35 4.49 8.15
C ALA A 125 14.44 3.85 8.99
N ILE A 126 15.07 4.64 9.87
CA ILE A 126 15.80 4.10 11.01
C ILE A 126 14.74 3.89 12.08
N PRO A 127 14.22 2.66 12.28
CA PRO A 127 13.23 2.43 13.30
C PRO A 127 13.79 2.87 14.65
N PRO A 128 13.11 3.74 15.42
CA PRO A 128 13.42 3.84 16.83
C PRO A 128 13.24 2.43 17.42
N MET A 129 14.29 1.90 18.02
CA MET A 129 14.19 0.59 18.67
C MET A 129 13.14 0.70 19.78
N PRO A 130 12.15 -0.22 19.84
CA PRO A 130 11.24 -0.27 20.98
C PRO A 130 12.10 -0.54 22.22
N ARG A 131 12.22 0.47 23.09
CA ARG A 131 12.89 0.30 24.37
C ARG A 131 12.04 -0.61 25.23
N ILE A 132 12.47 -1.84 25.42
CA ILE A 132 11.96 -2.72 26.47
C ILE A 132 12.51 -2.14 27.78
N LEU A 133 11.72 -1.28 28.43
CA LEU A 133 11.97 -0.91 29.83
C LEU A 133 11.71 -2.16 30.68
N SER A 134 12.79 -2.71 31.24
CA SER A 134 12.78 -3.71 32.30
C SER A 134 12.19 -3.15 33.58
#